data_AF-A0A4V2XV03-F1
#
_entry.id   AF-A0A4V2XV03-F1
#
_cell.length_a   1.000
_cell.length_b   1.000
_cell.length_c   1.000
_cell.angle_alpha   90.00
_cell.angle_beta   90.00
_cell.angle_gamma   90.00
#
_symmetry.space_group_name_H-M   'P 1'
#
loop_
_entity.id
_entity.type
_entity.pdbx_description
1 polymer ?
#
loop_
_entity_poly.entity_id
_entity_poly.type
_entity_poly.pdbx_seq_one_letter_code
_entity_poly.pdbx_strand_id
1 'polypeptide(L)'
;MIDAARNVFGERLPIWFRFLADQPLDALDALFARSYHHGPLHTVEPDHLLLEWATTIRDAGFHRALDETIAGWLTRRWRPDGGAQPGVDVVWQRALRTIANLDPVPRGCVQVLRNHWDDALRRLGPMTRNAAHDPLGWYWAAVSRVQPDDALVEHWFRLCNVTPGTPVFHAHWGLLGLRRLDGPAPHVAAMTMAGLRRFLLAVDAMVADRRLHQTEGRALARTECHAVLRAYPARALWREHWGDGSDLPVEPRRWLRGVVRDLDGGSSRSKSTGLK
;
A
#
# COMPACT_ATOMS: atom_id res chain seq x y z
N MET A 1 16.40 14.01 -16.94
CA MET A 1 15.19 14.39 -16.15
C MET A 1 14.53 15.67 -16.68
N ILE A 2 15.24 16.80 -16.74
CA ILE A 2 14.68 18.08 -17.25
C ILE A 2 14.14 17.96 -18.67
N ASP A 3 14.88 17.35 -19.59
CA ASP A 3 14.46 17.29 -21.00
C ASP A 3 13.19 16.45 -21.19
N ALA A 4 13.07 15.34 -20.47
CA ALA A 4 11.85 14.54 -20.44
C ALA A 4 10.64 15.34 -19.93
N ALA A 5 10.83 16.15 -18.87
CA ALA A 5 9.77 17.01 -18.35
C ALA A 5 9.44 18.17 -19.32
N ARG A 6 10.44 18.74 -20.01
CA ARG A 6 10.23 19.76 -21.06
C ARG A 6 9.44 19.22 -22.24
N ASN A 7 9.64 17.96 -22.63
CA ASN A 7 8.87 17.34 -23.71
C ASN A 7 7.36 17.28 -23.41
N VAL A 8 6.98 17.27 -22.13
CA VAL A 8 5.58 17.25 -21.68
C VAL A 8 5.05 18.66 -21.42
N PHE A 9 5.81 19.48 -20.70
CA PHE A 9 5.34 20.79 -20.20
C PHE A 9 5.76 21.98 -21.07
N GLY A 10 6.61 21.76 -22.07
CA GLY A 10 7.16 22.80 -22.93
C GLY A 10 7.86 23.90 -22.14
N GLU A 11 7.62 25.15 -22.54
CA GLU A 11 8.16 26.35 -21.87
C GLU A 11 7.59 26.57 -20.46
N ARG A 12 6.47 25.91 -20.12
CA ARG A 12 5.79 26.00 -18.81
C ARG A 12 6.26 24.95 -17.81
N LEU A 13 7.50 24.48 -17.95
CA LEU A 13 8.11 23.54 -17.01
C LEU A 13 7.99 24.07 -15.56
N PRO A 14 7.34 23.33 -14.64
CA PRO A 14 7.29 23.72 -13.23
C PRO A 14 8.70 23.99 -12.68
N ILE A 15 8.90 25.13 -11.99
CA ILE A 15 10.21 25.53 -11.44
C ILE A 15 10.76 24.45 -10.50
N TRP A 16 9.88 23.71 -9.83
CA TRP A 16 10.28 22.59 -8.99
C TRP A 16 11.16 21.55 -9.73
N PHE A 17 10.95 21.29 -11.03
CA PHE A 17 11.84 20.39 -11.77
C PHE A 17 13.26 20.92 -11.87
N ARG A 18 13.45 22.24 -12.01
CA ARG A 18 14.79 22.85 -11.98
C ARG A 18 15.41 22.71 -10.59
N PHE A 19 14.62 22.97 -9.54
CA PHE A 19 15.06 22.76 -8.17
C PHE A 19 15.47 21.30 -7.90
N LEU A 20 14.70 20.33 -8.40
CA LEU A 20 15.03 18.90 -8.31
C LEU A 20 16.32 18.54 -9.06
N ALA A 21 16.59 19.19 -10.20
CA ALA A 21 17.82 18.95 -10.95
C ALA A 21 19.07 19.54 -10.27
N ASP A 22 18.94 20.73 -9.67
CA ASP A 22 20.06 21.42 -9.04
C ASP A 22 20.33 20.93 -7.60
N GLN A 23 19.28 20.69 -6.83
CA GLN A 23 19.31 20.34 -5.40
C GLN A 23 18.29 19.22 -5.09
N PRO A 24 18.56 17.98 -5.55
CA PRO A 24 17.58 16.89 -5.54
C PRO A 24 17.01 16.55 -4.16
N LEU A 25 17.89 16.48 -3.15
CA LEU A 25 17.49 16.07 -1.80
C LEU A 25 16.63 17.16 -1.13
N ASP A 26 17.05 18.42 -1.26
CA ASP A 26 16.31 19.57 -0.72
C ASP A 26 14.97 19.76 -1.44
N ALA A 27 14.91 19.46 -2.75
CA ALA A 27 13.67 19.50 -3.51
C ALA A 27 12.65 18.44 -3.06
N LEU A 28 13.10 17.23 -2.75
CA LEU A 28 12.26 16.18 -2.18
C LEU A 28 11.82 16.52 -0.75
N ASP A 29 12.73 17.05 0.07
CA ASP A 29 12.38 17.53 1.41
C ASP A 29 11.31 18.62 1.36
N ALA A 30 11.49 19.61 0.48
CA ALA A 30 10.55 20.70 0.34
C ALA A 30 9.19 20.25 -0.21
N LEU A 31 9.18 19.25 -1.10
CA LEU A 31 7.97 18.62 -1.60
C LEU A 31 7.22 17.90 -0.46
N PHE A 32 7.86 16.95 0.22
CA PHE A 32 7.20 16.13 1.23
C PHE A 32 6.83 16.90 2.50
N ALA A 33 7.63 17.91 2.87
CA ALA A 33 7.31 18.83 3.96
C ALA A 33 6.25 19.88 3.57
N ARG A 34 5.86 19.97 2.29
CA ARG A 34 4.98 21.01 1.75
C ARG A 34 5.51 22.43 2.01
N SER A 35 6.84 22.60 2.03
CA SER A 35 7.48 23.91 2.19
C SER A 35 7.79 24.57 0.85
N TYR A 36 7.65 23.87 -0.27
CA TYR A 36 7.78 24.45 -1.61
C TYR A 36 6.46 25.02 -2.14
N HIS A 37 6.49 26.24 -2.68
CA HIS A 37 5.34 26.88 -3.30
C HIS A 37 5.20 26.47 -4.78
N HIS A 38 4.17 25.70 -5.10
CA HIS A 38 3.89 25.22 -6.47
C HIS A 38 2.90 26.12 -7.23
N GLY A 39 2.71 27.38 -6.81
CA GLY A 39 1.74 28.28 -7.43
C GLY A 39 0.32 27.73 -7.32
N PRO A 40 -0.48 27.74 -8.41
CA PRO A 40 -1.84 27.20 -8.43
C PRO A 40 -1.97 25.73 -8.00
N LEU A 41 -0.89 24.94 -8.08
CA LEU A 41 -0.91 23.51 -7.74
C LEU A 41 -0.73 23.25 -6.24
N HIS A 42 -0.53 24.28 -5.41
CA HIS A 42 -0.29 24.13 -3.98
C HIS A 42 -1.52 23.63 -3.18
N THR A 43 -2.70 23.59 -3.79
CA THR A 43 -3.92 22.98 -3.22
C THR A 43 -3.91 21.46 -3.31
N VAL A 44 -3.05 20.88 -4.15
CA VAL A 44 -2.90 19.43 -4.33
C VAL A 44 -1.96 18.88 -3.25
N GLU A 45 -2.22 17.67 -2.76
CA GLU A 45 -1.25 16.98 -1.89
C GLU A 45 0.06 16.76 -2.67
N PRO A 46 1.22 17.15 -2.12
CA PRO A 46 2.45 17.27 -2.89
C PRO A 46 2.96 15.93 -3.44
N ASP A 47 2.69 14.82 -2.75
CA ASP A 47 3.02 13.49 -3.25
C ASP A 47 2.07 13.03 -4.37
N HIS A 48 0.79 13.44 -4.36
CA HIS A 48 -0.11 13.17 -5.49
C HIS A 48 0.36 13.90 -6.75
N LEU A 49 0.84 15.14 -6.60
CA LEU A 49 1.39 15.91 -7.71
C LEU A 49 2.60 15.21 -8.35
N LEU A 50 3.50 14.64 -7.54
CA LEU A 50 4.62 13.87 -8.05
C LEU A 50 4.18 12.58 -8.76
N LEU A 51 3.16 11.88 -8.24
CA LEU A 51 2.58 10.71 -8.90
C LEU A 51 1.93 11.06 -10.24
N GLU A 52 1.20 12.18 -10.33
CA GLU A 52 0.62 12.69 -11.57
C GLU A 52 1.70 13.03 -12.61
N TRP A 53 2.76 13.72 -12.19
CA TRP A 53 3.90 14.01 -13.07
C TRP A 53 4.59 12.74 -13.54
N ALA A 54 4.84 11.77 -12.66
CA ALA A 54 5.42 10.49 -13.05
C ALA A 54 4.52 9.75 -14.05
N THR A 55 3.21 9.75 -13.84
CA THR A 55 2.25 9.11 -14.77
C THR A 55 2.23 9.80 -16.14
N THR A 56 2.46 11.11 -16.16
CA THR A 56 2.43 11.94 -17.38
C THR A 56 3.75 11.86 -18.15
N ILE A 57 4.89 11.91 -17.47
CA ILE A 57 6.23 11.81 -18.07
C ILE A 57 6.61 10.34 -18.19
N ARG A 58 6.13 9.68 -19.25
CA ARG A 58 6.38 8.25 -19.54
C ARG A 58 7.79 7.96 -20.07
N ASP A 59 8.78 8.77 -19.71
CA ASP A 59 10.16 8.60 -20.14
C ASP A 59 10.92 7.68 -19.18
N ALA A 60 11.54 6.63 -19.71
CA ALA A 60 12.26 5.66 -18.89
C ALA A 60 13.48 6.28 -18.16
N GLY A 61 14.14 7.27 -18.77
CA GLY A 61 15.23 8.01 -18.16
C GLY A 61 14.78 8.87 -16.98
N PHE A 62 13.60 9.50 -17.10
CA PHE A 62 12.95 10.25 -16.03
C PHE A 62 12.64 9.33 -14.84
N HIS A 63 11.97 8.20 -15.07
CA HIS A 63 11.60 7.29 -13.99
C HIS A 63 12.82 6.69 -13.28
N ARG A 64 13.87 6.34 -14.03
CA ARG A 64 15.14 5.87 -13.43
C ARG A 64 15.79 6.95 -12.56
N ALA A 65 15.91 8.17 -13.07
CA ALA A 65 16.50 9.25 -12.31
C ALA A 65 15.67 9.61 -11.07
N LEU A 66 14.33 9.52 -11.16
CA LEU A 66 13.44 9.74 -10.01
C LEU A 66 13.63 8.64 -8.95
N ASP A 67 13.70 7.37 -9.35
CA ASP A 67 13.99 6.23 -8.45
C ASP A 67 15.35 6.41 -7.74
N GLU A 68 16.41 6.71 -8.49
CA GLU A 68 17.75 6.98 -7.94
C GLU A 68 17.73 8.15 -6.93
N THR A 69 17.00 9.23 -7.27
CA THR A 69 16.91 10.43 -6.42
C THR A 69 16.19 10.13 -5.10
N ILE A 70 15.04 9.45 -5.16
CA ILE A 70 14.27 9.08 -3.96
C ILE A 70 15.04 8.04 -3.14
N ALA A 71 15.73 7.08 -3.77
CA ALA A 71 16.58 6.11 -3.08
C ALA A 71 17.75 6.78 -2.32
N GLY A 72 18.38 7.79 -2.93
CA GLY A 72 19.40 8.61 -2.29
C GLY A 72 18.84 9.39 -1.09
N TRP A 73 17.65 9.96 -1.25
CA TRP A 73 16.92 10.63 -0.17
C TRP A 73 16.62 9.68 1.00
N LEU A 74 16.08 8.49 0.72
CA LEU A 74 15.81 7.47 1.74
C LEU A 74 17.08 7.11 2.51
N THR A 75 18.15 6.78 1.79
CA THR A 75 19.44 6.38 2.38
C THR A 75 19.97 7.44 3.35
N ARG A 76 19.88 8.73 2.96
CA ARG A 76 20.34 9.83 3.79
C ARG A 76 19.42 10.07 4.99
N ARG A 77 18.10 10.13 4.75
CA ARG A 77 17.09 10.51 5.74
C ARG A 77 16.79 9.40 6.76
N TRP A 78 17.13 8.14 6.43
CA TRP A 78 16.86 7.01 7.31
C TRP A 78 17.62 7.13 8.64
N ARG A 79 18.87 7.58 8.58
CA ARG A 79 19.69 7.88 9.77
C ARG A 79 19.27 9.26 10.32
N PRO A 80 18.95 9.38 11.61
CA PRO A 80 18.54 10.66 12.18
C PRO A 80 19.75 11.60 12.34
N ASP A 81 19.69 12.79 11.75
CA ASP A 81 20.70 13.85 11.94
C ASP A 81 20.56 14.63 13.27
N GLY A 82 19.89 14.04 14.27
CA GLY A 82 19.66 14.65 15.57
C GLY A 82 18.35 15.46 15.64
N GLY A 83 17.59 15.22 16.71
CA GLY A 83 16.35 15.93 17.04
C GLY A 83 15.10 15.37 16.34
N ALA A 84 14.06 15.08 17.13
CA ALA A 84 12.73 14.81 16.59
C ALA A 84 12.15 16.14 16.04
N GLN A 85 12.26 16.35 14.73
CA GLN A 85 11.65 17.51 14.09
C GLN A 85 10.11 17.33 14.02
N PRO A 86 9.32 18.37 14.39
CA PRO A 86 7.88 18.36 14.18
C PRO A 86 7.52 18.06 12.72
N GLY A 87 6.51 17.20 12.49
CA GLY A 87 6.02 16.86 11.14
C GLY A 87 6.85 15.84 10.37
N VAL A 88 7.88 15.24 10.99
CA VAL A 88 8.70 14.18 10.39
C VAL A 88 7.87 12.96 9.95
N ASP A 89 6.81 12.66 10.68
CA ASP A 89 5.88 11.57 10.42
C ASP A 89 5.07 11.79 9.13
N VAL A 90 4.59 13.02 8.89
CA VAL A 90 3.91 13.41 7.64
C VAL A 90 4.85 13.30 6.44
N VAL A 91 6.11 13.72 6.60
CA VAL A 91 7.14 13.62 5.55
C VAL A 91 7.36 12.15 5.17
N TRP A 92 7.56 11.27 6.16
CA TRP A 92 7.71 9.84 5.91
C TRP A 92 6.47 9.21 5.30
N GLN A 93 5.27 9.56 5.78
CA GLN A 93 4.02 9.07 5.22
C GLN A 93 3.92 9.39 3.72
N ARG A 94 4.18 10.65 3.33
CA ARG A 94 4.10 11.08 1.93
C ARG A 94 5.16 10.41 1.06
N ALA A 95 6.41 10.35 1.53
CA ALA A 95 7.49 9.69 0.79
C ALA A 95 7.19 8.19 0.56
N LEU A 96 6.80 7.46 1.60
CA LEU A 96 6.49 6.03 1.50
C LEU A 96 5.23 5.77 0.68
N ARG A 97 4.20 6.62 0.81
CA ARG A 97 3.01 6.57 -0.05
C ARG A 97 3.34 6.82 -1.52
N THR A 98 4.26 7.74 -1.81
CA THR A 98 4.76 7.97 -3.18
C THR A 98 5.39 6.70 -3.73
N ILE A 99 6.35 6.11 -3.01
CA ILE A 99 7.05 4.90 -3.43
C ILE A 99 6.07 3.72 -3.63
N ALA A 100 5.11 3.57 -2.72
CA ALA A 100 4.09 2.52 -2.80
C ALA A 100 3.18 2.63 -4.02
N ASN A 101 3.05 3.81 -4.63
CA ASN A 101 2.12 4.09 -5.73
C ASN A 101 2.79 4.49 -7.06
N LEU A 102 4.10 4.74 -7.08
CA LEU A 102 4.83 5.03 -8.32
C LEU A 102 4.71 3.88 -9.34
N ASP A 103 4.54 4.25 -10.60
CA ASP A 103 4.52 3.35 -11.76
C ASP A 103 5.38 3.96 -12.89
N PRO A 104 6.38 3.23 -13.46
CA PRO A 104 6.82 1.89 -13.10
C PRO A 104 7.33 1.78 -11.65
N VAL A 105 7.39 0.54 -11.14
CA VAL A 105 7.84 0.23 -9.77
C VAL A 105 9.27 0.79 -9.54
N PRO A 106 9.50 1.63 -8.52
CA PRO A 106 10.82 2.18 -8.20
C PRO A 106 11.68 1.14 -7.46
N ARG A 107 12.37 0.28 -8.21
CA ARG A 107 13.12 -0.86 -7.65
C ARG A 107 14.26 -0.44 -6.73
N GLY A 108 14.96 0.66 -7.03
CA GLY A 108 16.03 1.20 -6.19
C GLY A 108 15.52 1.62 -4.81
N CYS A 109 14.40 2.35 -4.76
CA CYS A 109 13.72 2.71 -3.52
C CYS A 109 13.33 1.48 -2.71
N VAL A 110 12.69 0.49 -3.35
CA VAL A 110 12.27 -0.75 -2.67
C VAL A 110 13.47 -1.50 -2.09
N GLN A 111 14.60 -1.56 -2.81
CA GLN A 111 15.81 -2.18 -2.30
C GLN A 111 16.35 -1.46 -1.05
N VAL A 112 16.40 -0.13 -1.04
CA VAL A 112 16.81 0.65 0.14
C VAL A 112 15.89 0.36 1.32
N LEU A 113 14.58 0.35 1.12
CA LEU A 113 13.62 0.03 2.17
C LEU A 113 13.80 -1.39 2.71
N ARG A 114 14.06 -2.39 1.85
CA ARG A 114 14.35 -3.77 2.27
C ARG A 114 15.62 -3.88 3.10
N ASN A 115 16.67 -3.12 2.77
CA ASN A 115 17.90 -3.09 3.57
C ASN A 115 17.67 -2.57 5.01
N HIS A 116 16.57 -1.86 5.22
CA HIS A 116 16.14 -1.32 6.51
C HIS A 116 14.98 -2.08 7.15
N TRP A 117 14.76 -3.32 6.73
CA TRP A 117 13.67 -4.15 7.23
C TRP A 117 13.69 -4.32 8.75
N ASP A 118 14.85 -4.68 9.30
CA ASP A 118 14.99 -5.01 10.72
C ASP A 118 14.80 -3.80 11.64
N ASP A 119 15.07 -2.58 11.15
CA ASP A 119 14.92 -1.36 11.94
C ASP A 119 13.70 -0.50 11.60
N ALA A 120 12.94 -0.85 10.55
CA ALA A 120 11.73 -0.12 10.15
C ALA A 120 10.69 -0.01 11.27
N LEU A 121 10.43 -1.09 12.02
CA LEU A 121 9.46 -1.06 13.13
C LEU A 121 9.88 -0.05 14.20
N ARG A 122 11.17 -0.05 14.58
CA ARG A 122 11.72 0.87 15.59
C ARG A 122 11.72 2.32 15.08
N ARG A 123 11.96 2.52 13.77
CA ARG A 123 12.07 3.84 13.15
C ARG A 123 10.72 4.50 12.90
N LEU A 124 9.76 3.75 12.34
CA LEU A 124 8.49 4.25 11.82
C LEU A 124 7.31 3.92 12.74
N GLY A 125 7.41 2.88 13.57
CA GLY A 125 6.36 2.50 14.52
C GLY A 125 5.92 3.66 15.42
N PRO A 126 6.84 4.41 16.06
CA PRO A 126 6.48 5.57 16.89
C PRO A 126 5.78 6.72 16.14
N MET A 127 5.84 6.75 14.80
CA MET A 127 5.15 7.74 13.98
C MET A 127 3.70 7.34 13.64
N THR A 128 3.34 6.09 13.86
CA THR A 128 2.01 5.58 13.52
C THR A 128 1.01 6.01 14.57
N ARG A 129 0.00 6.79 14.17
CA ARG A 129 -1.03 7.31 15.09
C ARG A 129 -2.36 6.59 14.91
N ASN A 130 -2.75 6.34 13.66
CA ASN A 130 -4.00 5.68 13.27
C ASN A 130 -3.92 5.27 11.79
N ALA A 131 -4.96 4.65 11.25
CA ALA A 131 -4.97 4.18 9.86
C ALA A 131 -4.78 5.30 8.81
N ALA A 132 -5.17 6.54 9.11
CA ALA A 132 -4.97 7.70 8.22
C ALA A 132 -3.55 8.27 8.30
N HIS A 133 -2.81 7.96 9.37
CA HIS A 133 -1.46 8.42 9.64
C HIS A 133 -0.56 7.25 10.05
N ASP A 134 -0.23 6.42 9.07
CA ASP A 134 0.47 5.14 9.22
C ASP A 134 1.70 5.04 8.29
N PRO A 135 2.81 5.74 8.58
CA PRO A 135 4.04 5.62 7.80
C PRO A 135 4.55 4.18 7.73
N LEU A 136 4.42 3.40 8.82
CA LEU A 136 4.85 2.01 8.84
C LEU A 136 4.01 1.14 7.88
N GLY A 137 2.70 1.37 7.81
CA GLY A 137 1.83 0.76 6.82
C GLY A 137 2.25 1.05 5.39
N TRP A 138 2.53 2.31 5.08
CA TRP A 138 3.03 2.70 3.75
C TRP A 138 4.41 2.13 3.45
N TYR A 139 5.27 1.94 4.45
CA TYR A 139 6.51 1.20 4.30
C TYR A 139 6.25 -0.25 3.84
N TRP A 140 5.34 -0.97 4.50
CA TRP A 140 4.96 -2.33 4.08
C TRP A 140 4.32 -2.36 2.68
N ALA A 141 3.51 -1.35 2.35
CA ALA A 141 2.94 -1.19 1.03
C ALA A 141 4.02 -0.95 -0.04
N ALA A 142 5.09 -0.22 0.28
CA ALA A 142 6.20 0.03 -0.63
C ALA A 142 7.05 -1.23 -0.84
N VAL A 143 7.51 -1.88 0.24
CA VAL A 143 8.38 -3.08 0.11
C VAL A 143 7.68 -4.27 -0.54
N SER A 144 6.36 -4.40 -0.36
CA SER A 144 5.59 -5.46 -1.03
C SER A 144 5.50 -5.30 -2.55
N ARG A 145 5.92 -4.17 -3.14
CA ARG A 145 5.92 -3.98 -4.60
C ARG A 145 6.96 -4.87 -5.32
N VAL A 146 8.02 -5.30 -4.62
CA VAL A 146 9.05 -6.21 -5.17
C VAL A 146 9.41 -7.25 -4.12
N GLN A 147 9.04 -8.50 -4.39
CA GLN A 147 9.21 -9.62 -3.46
C GLN A 147 9.89 -10.78 -4.20
N PRO A 148 11.22 -10.72 -4.40
CA PRO A 148 11.95 -11.70 -5.21
C PRO A 148 12.12 -13.05 -4.49
N ASP A 149 11.74 -13.13 -3.22
CA ASP A 149 11.93 -14.26 -2.32
C ASP A 149 10.75 -14.36 -1.33
N ASP A 150 10.67 -15.50 -0.64
CA ASP A 150 9.67 -15.77 0.39
C ASP A 150 10.02 -15.17 1.77
N ALA A 151 11.08 -14.36 1.87
CA ALA A 151 11.61 -13.90 3.17
C ALA A 151 10.60 -13.09 3.99
N LEU A 152 9.64 -12.43 3.34
CA LEU A 152 8.63 -11.60 3.99
C LEU A 152 7.29 -12.33 4.24
N VAL A 153 7.11 -13.54 3.72
CA VAL A 153 5.85 -14.30 3.78
C VAL A 153 5.38 -14.48 5.22
N GLU A 154 6.28 -14.90 6.11
CA GLU A 154 5.93 -15.12 7.52
C GLU A 154 5.49 -13.79 8.19
N HIS A 155 6.15 -12.68 7.84
CA HIS A 155 5.77 -11.37 8.36
C HIS A 155 4.36 -10.98 7.91
N TRP A 156 4.00 -11.19 6.64
CA TRP A 156 2.65 -10.89 6.15
C TRP A 156 1.59 -11.70 6.88
N PHE A 157 1.87 -12.97 7.17
CA PHE A 157 0.97 -13.77 7.99
C PHE A 157 0.88 -13.28 9.43
N ARG A 158 1.97 -12.79 10.04
CA ARG A 158 1.93 -12.18 11.38
C ARG A 158 1.01 -10.95 11.41
N LEU A 159 1.09 -10.07 10.39
CA LEU A 159 0.17 -8.94 10.27
C LEU A 159 -1.29 -9.41 10.11
N CYS A 160 -1.54 -10.43 9.28
CA CYS A 160 -2.89 -10.99 9.12
C CYS A 160 -3.44 -11.58 10.42
N ASN A 161 -2.58 -12.12 11.29
CA ASN A 161 -3.00 -12.73 12.55
C ASN A 161 -3.34 -11.70 13.65
N VAL A 162 -3.09 -10.40 13.42
CA VAL A 162 -3.34 -9.31 14.37
C VAL A 162 -2.90 -9.70 15.79
N THR A 163 -1.63 -10.08 15.92
CA THR A 163 -1.06 -10.50 17.22
C THR A 163 -1.31 -9.43 18.29
N PRO A 164 -1.45 -9.79 19.58
CA PRO A 164 -1.68 -8.82 20.64
C PRO A 164 -0.69 -7.63 20.57
N GLY A 165 -1.22 -6.40 20.60
CA GLY A 165 -0.45 -5.16 20.44
C GLY A 165 -0.33 -4.65 19.00
N THR A 166 -0.69 -5.44 17.99
CA THR A 166 -0.79 -5.00 16.59
C THR A 166 -2.13 -4.29 16.35
N PRO A 167 -2.16 -3.05 15.83
CA PRO A 167 -3.39 -2.40 15.42
C PRO A 167 -4.13 -3.22 14.35
N VAL A 168 -5.45 -3.37 14.48
CA VAL A 168 -6.26 -4.21 13.57
C VAL A 168 -6.16 -3.74 12.09
N PHE A 169 -6.02 -2.43 11.87
CA PHE A 169 -5.90 -1.87 10.52
C PHE A 169 -4.59 -2.27 9.82
N HIS A 170 -3.59 -2.79 10.54
CA HIS A 170 -2.36 -3.30 9.93
C HIS A 170 -2.55 -4.64 9.22
N ALA A 171 -3.62 -5.37 9.50
CA ALA A 171 -3.92 -6.63 8.81
C ALA A 171 -4.05 -6.46 7.29
N HIS A 172 -4.59 -5.31 6.86
CA HIS A 172 -4.71 -4.95 5.45
C HIS A 172 -3.35 -5.02 4.74
N TRP A 173 -2.28 -4.56 5.38
CA TRP A 173 -0.93 -4.58 4.82
C TRP A 173 -0.39 -6.00 4.66
N GLY A 174 -0.72 -6.90 5.59
CA GLY A 174 -0.42 -8.33 5.46
C GLY A 174 -1.11 -8.95 4.24
N LEU A 175 -2.40 -8.69 4.06
CA LEU A 175 -3.15 -9.18 2.90
C LEU A 175 -2.68 -8.55 1.59
N LEU A 176 -2.27 -7.28 1.60
CA LEU A 176 -1.64 -6.64 0.45
C LEU A 176 -0.29 -7.30 0.10
N GLY A 177 0.53 -7.59 1.11
CA GLY A 177 1.82 -8.27 0.94
C GLY A 177 1.67 -9.65 0.31
N LEU A 178 0.77 -10.49 0.83
CA LEU A 178 0.50 -11.82 0.27
C LEU A 178 -0.02 -11.78 -1.16
N ARG A 179 -0.86 -10.79 -1.51
CA ARG A 179 -1.37 -10.61 -2.89
C ARG A 179 -0.30 -10.23 -3.90
N ARG A 180 0.82 -9.68 -3.43
CA ARG A 180 1.92 -9.18 -4.26
C ARG A 180 3.15 -10.09 -4.26
N LEU A 181 3.03 -11.32 -3.74
CA LEU A 181 4.11 -12.30 -3.82
C LEU A 181 4.44 -12.56 -5.29
N ASP A 182 5.72 -12.75 -5.59
CA ASP A 182 6.15 -13.24 -6.89
C ASP A 182 5.90 -14.76 -6.96
N GLY A 183 5.36 -15.24 -8.07
CA GLY A 183 5.06 -16.66 -8.24
C GLY A 183 3.79 -16.96 -9.02
N PRO A 184 3.50 -18.26 -9.26
CA PRO A 184 2.33 -18.68 -10.04
C PRO A 184 1.03 -18.23 -9.37
N ALA A 185 0.09 -17.70 -10.17
CA ALA A 185 -1.19 -17.16 -9.67
C ALA A 185 -1.95 -18.10 -8.72
N PRO A 186 -2.01 -19.44 -8.93
CA PRO A 186 -2.65 -20.35 -7.98
C PRO A 186 -1.97 -20.38 -6.60
N HIS A 187 -0.64 -20.34 -6.55
CA HIS A 187 0.12 -20.33 -5.30
C HIS A 187 -0.09 -19.01 -4.55
N VAL A 188 0.01 -17.87 -5.23
CA VAL A 188 -0.22 -16.55 -4.62
C VAL A 188 -1.66 -16.42 -4.11
N ALA A 189 -2.64 -16.92 -4.87
CA ALA A 189 -4.03 -16.99 -4.45
C ALA A 189 -4.19 -17.83 -3.17
N ALA A 190 -3.58 -19.02 -3.14
CA ALA A 190 -3.61 -19.92 -1.99
C ALA A 190 -3.08 -19.24 -0.71
N MET A 191 -1.91 -18.62 -0.81
CA MET A 191 -1.27 -17.88 0.28
C MET A 191 -2.14 -16.72 0.76
N THR A 192 -2.74 -15.98 -0.17
CA THR A 192 -3.64 -14.88 0.17
C THR A 192 -4.91 -15.39 0.88
N MET A 193 -5.52 -16.48 0.43
CA MET A 193 -6.68 -17.07 1.11
C MET A 193 -6.31 -17.53 2.51
N ALA A 194 -5.16 -18.19 2.68
CA ALA A 194 -4.68 -18.59 4.00
C ALA A 194 -4.50 -17.36 4.92
N GLY A 195 -4.02 -16.24 4.38
CA GLY A 195 -3.89 -14.98 5.11
C GLY A 195 -5.25 -14.41 5.50
N LEU A 196 -6.20 -14.39 4.56
CA LEU A 196 -7.57 -13.93 4.81
C LEU A 196 -8.26 -14.78 5.89
N ARG A 197 -8.04 -16.09 5.88
CA ARG A 197 -8.53 -16.99 6.94
C ARG A 197 -7.98 -16.59 8.31
N ARG A 198 -6.67 -16.37 8.43
CA ARG A 198 -6.05 -15.93 9.70
C ARG A 198 -6.61 -14.59 10.18
N PHE A 199 -6.79 -13.65 9.26
CA PHE A 199 -7.41 -12.36 9.55
C PHE A 199 -8.85 -12.50 10.07
N LEU A 200 -9.68 -13.29 9.39
CA LEU A 200 -11.07 -13.48 9.79
C LEU A 200 -11.17 -14.11 11.19
N LEU A 201 -10.31 -15.08 11.50
CA LEU A 201 -10.23 -15.70 12.82
C LEU A 201 -9.74 -14.71 13.89
N ALA A 202 -8.74 -13.89 13.58
CA ALA A 202 -8.22 -12.88 14.50
C ALA A 202 -9.28 -11.81 14.83
N VAL A 203 -10.01 -11.32 13.81
CA VAL A 203 -11.10 -10.36 14.00
C VAL A 203 -12.22 -10.96 14.84
N ASP A 204 -12.62 -12.21 14.58
CA ASP A 204 -13.65 -12.90 15.37
C ASP A 204 -13.25 -13.04 16.84
N ALA A 205 -12.00 -13.43 17.10
CA ALA A 205 -11.45 -13.50 18.46
C ALA A 205 -11.46 -12.13 19.14
N MET A 206 -11.05 -11.05 18.45
CA MET A 206 -11.09 -9.69 19.01
C MET A 206 -12.51 -9.22 19.34
N VAL A 207 -13.50 -9.60 18.53
CA VAL A 207 -14.91 -9.31 18.77
C VAL A 207 -15.43 -10.10 19.97
N ALA A 208 -15.11 -11.39 20.05
CA ALA A 208 -15.46 -12.23 21.20
C ALA A 208 -14.87 -11.69 22.52
N ASP A 209 -13.62 -11.21 22.46
CA ASP A 209 -12.91 -10.58 23.60
C ASP A 209 -13.39 -9.15 23.91
N ARG A 210 -14.34 -8.59 23.15
CA ARG A 210 -14.79 -7.19 23.23
C ARG A 210 -13.70 -6.14 23.02
N ARG A 211 -12.60 -6.51 22.36
CA ARG A 211 -11.53 -5.59 21.93
C ARG A 211 -11.87 -4.88 20.62
N LEU A 212 -12.87 -5.36 19.90
CA LEU A 212 -13.39 -4.78 18.67
C LEU A 212 -14.91 -4.86 18.68
N HIS A 213 -15.61 -3.80 18.27
CA HIS A 213 -17.06 -3.85 18.20
C HIS A 213 -17.52 -4.75 17.03
N GLN A 214 -18.61 -5.52 17.22
CA GLN A 214 -19.12 -6.46 16.21
C GLN A 214 -19.34 -5.81 14.83
N THR A 215 -19.90 -4.59 14.81
CA THR A 215 -20.17 -3.87 13.55
C THR A 215 -18.89 -3.45 12.84
N GLU A 216 -17.86 -3.06 13.61
CA GLU A 216 -16.55 -2.69 13.09
C GLU A 216 -15.81 -3.92 12.56
N GLY A 217 -15.78 -5.01 13.33
CA GLY A 217 -15.20 -6.28 12.90
C GLY A 217 -15.84 -6.81 11.62
N ARG A 218 -17.18 -6.76 11.52
CA ARG A 218 -17.90 -7.12 10.29
C ARG A 218 -17.54 -6.21 9.11
N ALA A 219 -17.43 -4.90 9.33
CA ALA A 219 -17.08 -3.95 8.27
C ALA A 219 -15.66 -4.21 7.73
N LEU A 220 -14.69 -4.38 8.63
CA LEU A 220 -13.30 -4.72 8.28
C LEU A 220 -13.22 -6.05 7.52
N ALA A 221 -13.85 -7.11 8.07
CA ALA A 221 -13.90 -8.42 7.44
C ALA A 221 -14.46 -8.37 6.01
N ARG A 222 -15.56 -7.64 5.80
CA ARG A 222 -16.18 -7.50 4.49
C ARG A 222 -15.30 -6.74 3.50
N THR A 223 -14.67 -5.65 3.93
CA THR A 223 -13.77 -4.85 3.08
C THR A 223 -12.62 -5.70 2.55
N GLU A 224 -11.95 -6.45 3.44
CA GLU A 224 -10.83 -7.30 3.04
C GLU A 224 -11.27 -8.51 2.20
N CYS A 225 -12.40 -9.14 2.55
CA CYS A 225 -12.99 -10.19 1.71
C CYS A 225 -13.24 -9.66 0.28
N HIS A 226 -13.85 -8.47 0.13
CA HIS A 226 -14.06 -7.86 -1.18
C HIS A 226 -12.73 -7.62 -1.92
N ALA A 227 -11.72 -7.10 -1.23
CA ALA A 227 -10.42 -6.79 -1.83
C ALA A 227 -9.70 -8.05 -2.35
N VAL A 228 -9.76 -9.15 -1.59
CA VAL A 228 -9.18 -10.44 -2.00
C VAL A 228 -10.02 -11.10 -3.11
N LEU A 229 -11.34 -11.14 -2.97
CA LEU A 229 -12.27 -11.71 -3.97
C LEU A 229 -12.16 -11.03 -5.33
N ARG A 230 -11.98 -9.71 -5.36
CA ARG A 230 -11.75 -8.97 -6.63
C ARG A 230 -10.40 -9.29 -7.27
N ALA A 231 -9.37 -9.55 -6.47
CA ALA A 231 -8.04 -9.90 -6.98
C ALA A 231 -8.01 -11.30 -7.62
N TYR A 232 -8.89 -12.22 -7.20
CA TYR A 232 -8.95 -13.60 -7.68
C TYR A 232 -10.38 -13.98 -8.09
N PRO A 233 -10.92 -13.49 -9.21
CA PRO A 233 -12.33 -13.70 -9.57
C PRO A 233 -12.70 -15.15 -9.92
N ALA A 234 -11.71 -16.03 -10.15
CA ALA A 234 -11.95 -17.42 -10.52
C ALA A 234 -12.52 -18.23 -9.33
N ARG A 235 -13.85 -18.41 -9.30
CA ARG A 235 -14.56 -19.19 -8.27
C ARG A 235 -14.05 -20.61 -8.05
N ALA A 236 -13.34 -21.20 -9.01
CA ALA A 236 -12.73 -22.51 -8.86
C ALA A 236 -11.66 -22.51 -7.77
N LEU A 237 -10.79 -21.49 -7.75
CA LEU A 237 -9.72 -21.34 -6.76
C LEU A 237 -10.29 -21.15 -5.34
N TRP A 238 -11.40 -20.42 -5.21
CA TRP A 238 -12.11 -20.26 -3.93
C TRP A 238 -12.71 -21.56 -3.40
N ARG A 239 -13.40 -22.30 -4.28
CA ARG A 239 -14.01 -23.59 -3.92
C ARG A 239 -12.95 -24.64 -3.60
N GLU A 240 -11.83 -24.61 -4.31
CA GLU A 240 -10.70 -25.48 -4.02
C GLU A 240 -10.09 -25.18 -2.65
N HIS A 241 -9.92 -23.90 -2.30
CA HIS A 241 -9.30 -23.51 -1.03
C HIS A 241 -10.21 -23.66 0.20
N TRP A 242 -11.49 -23.32 0.07
CA TRP A 242 -12.39 -23.23 1.21
C TRP A 242 -13.65 -24.09 1.09
N GLY A 243 -13.89 -24.74 -0.05
CA GLY A 243 -15.15 -25.45 -0.28
C GLY A 243 -16.35 -24.50 -0.12
N ASP A 244 -17.15 -24.75 0.92
CA ASP A 244 -18.29 -23.91 1.34
C ASP A 244 -17.98 -22.98 2.54
N GLY A 245 -16.73 -22.95 2.99
CA GLY A 245 -16.22 -22.24 4.17
C GLY A 245 -16.57 -22.91 5.50
N SER A 246 -16.84 -24.22 5.50
CA SER A 246 -17.21 -25.01 6.68
C SER A 246 -16.13 -25.09 7.76
N ASP A 247 -14.88 -24.76 7.43
CA ASP A 247 -13.74 -24.73 8.35
C ASP A 247 -13.59 -23.40 9.12
N LEU A 248 -14.41 -22.40 8.81
CA LEU A 248 -14.50 -21.12 9.52
C LEU A 248 -15.59 -21.14 10.60
N PRO A 249 -15.44 -20.42 11.72
CA PRO A 249 -16.51 -20.17 12.68
C PRO A 249 -17.73 -19.48 12.04
N VAL A 250 -18.87 -19.52 12.73
CA VAL A 250 -20.17 -19.09 12.19
C VAL A 250 -20.14 -17.64 11.68
N GLU A 251 -19.59 -16.70 12.45
CA GLU A 251 -19.56 -15.29 12.07
C GLU A 251 -18.61 -15.00 10.89
N PRO A 252 -17.32 -15.39 10.93
CA PRO A 252 -16.43 -15.36 9.77
C PRO A 252 -17.03 -15.93 8.49
N ARG A 253 -17.64 -17.12 8.57
CA ARG A 253 -18.32 -17.77 7.45
C ARG A 253 -19.47 -16.92 6.93
N ARG A 254 -20.28 -16.34 7.83
CA ARG A 254 -21.40 -15.46 7.46
C ARG A 254 -20.90 -14.20 6.76
N TRP A 255 -19.83 -13.57 7.24
CA TRP A 255 -19.26 -12.37 6.63
C TRP A 255 -18.78 -12.67 5.20
N LEU A 256 -18.00 -13.73 5.04
CA LEU A 256 -17.48 -14.18 3.75
C LEU A 256 -18.61 -14.51 2.76
N ARG A 257 -19.59 -15.34 3.17
CA ARG A 257 -20.74 -15.70 2.32
C ARG A 257 -21.55 -14.47 1.89
N GLY A 258 -21.67 -13.48 2.76
CA GLY A 258 -22.29 -12.20 2.43
C GLY A 258 -21.58 -11.52 1.25
N VAL A 259 -20.25 -11.47 1.26
CA VAL A 259 -19.47 -10.85 0.19
C VAL A 259 -19.57 -11.64 -1.13
N VAL A 260 -19.52 -12.97 -1.07
CA VAL A 260 -19.70 -13.83 -2.26
C VAL A 260 -21.06 -13.55 -2.91
N ARG A 261 -22.14 -13.50 -2.12
CA ARG A 261 -23.48 -13.17 -2.63
C ARG A 261 -23.55 -11.79 -3.28
N ASP A 262 -22.88 -10.79 -2.71
CA ASP A 262 -22.88 -9.42 -3.24
C ASP A 262 -22.19 -9.36 -4.62
N LEU A 263 -21.09 -10.09 -4.80
CA LEU A 263 -20.41 -10.19 -6.09
C LEU A 263 -21.23 -10.96 -7.12
N ASP A 264 -21.94 -12.00 -6.69
CA ASP A 264 -22.78 -12.83 -7.56
C ASP A 264 -24.02 -12.06 -8.04
N GLY A 265 -24.69 -11.32 -7.15
CA GLY A 265 -25.86 -10.50 -7.47
C GLY A 265 -25.54 -9.24 -8.29
N GLY A 266 -24.29 -8.75 -8.21
CA GLY A 266 -23.81 -7.64 -9.06
C GLY A 266 -23.62 -8.03 -10.53
N SER A 267 -23.31 -9.29 -10.82
CA SER A 267 -23.13 -9.81 -12.18
C SER A 267 -24.44 -9.94 -12.97
N SER A 268 -25.58 -10.06 -12.27
CA SER A 268 -26.91 -10.21 -12.88
C SER A 268 -27.56 -8.89 -13.35
N ARG A 269 -26.99 -7.72 -13.03
CA ARG A 269 -27.58 -6.41 -13.35
C ARG A 269 -27.10 -5.77 -14.67
N SER A 270 -26.29 -6.47 -15.47
CA SER A 270 -25.76 -5.92 -16.74
C SER A 270 -26.40 -6.48 -18.03
N LYS A 271 -27.64 -7.00 -17.96
CA LYS A 271 -28.42 -7.37 -19.15
C LYS A 271 -29.89 -7.00 -18.99
N SER A 272 -30.26 -5.77 -19.37
CA SER A 272 -31.56 -5.43 -19.98
C SER A 272 -31.73 -3.91 -20.16
N THR A 273 -30.94 -3.33 -21.05
CA THR A 273 -31.41 -2.16 -21.82
C THR A 273 -31.00 -2.37 -23.27
N GLY A 274 -31.68 -3.32 -23.91
CA GLY A 274 -31.79 -3.41 -25.35
C GLY A 274 -33.23 -3.12 -25.70
N LEU A 275 -33.54 -1.84 -25.90
CA LEU A 275 -34.76 -1.41 -26.57
C LEU A 275 -34.78 -2.01 -27.99
N LYS A 276 -35.92 -2.59 -28.36
CA LYS A 276 -36.44 -2.54 -29.71
C LYS A 276 -37.76 -1.80 -29.65
#